data_AF-A0A452XNI2-F1
#
_entry.id   AF-A0A452XNI2-F1
#
_cell.length_a   1.000
_cell.length_b   1.000
_cell.length_c   1.000
_cell.angle_alpha   90.00
_cell.angle_beta   90.00
_cell.angle_gamma   90.00
#
_symmetry.space_group_name_H-M   'P 1'
#
loop_
_entity.id
_entity.type
_entity.pdbx_description
1 polymer ?
#
loop_
_entity_poly.entity_id
_entity_poly.type
_entity_poly.pdbx_seq_one_letter_code
_entity_poly.pdbx_strand_id
1 'polypeptide(L)'
;VLARRLIFGKRHGKLSEINERRKKINKFKESAWKFVYFLSAELFALFVTYNEPWFTNTRYFWVGPGEQLWPDQKMKLKLKAVYMFAAGFYIYSIFALLFWETRRKDFGVSICHHVATVVLIVISYICRLSRAGSVILAIHDASDIFLEMGKMAKYSSCEWLAVVAFLVFVASWILLRLIIFPFWILRSTSYEVATILDKQNNKIYRTSYYYLFNTLLLSLLVFHIYWWVLIYRMLVKQIHSSGHVGEDVRSDSEGENDHED
;
A
#
# COMPACT_ATOMS: atom_id res chain seq x y z
N VAL A 1 29.26 -8.20 43.11
CA VAL A 1 27.99 -8.05 42.37
C VAL A 1 27.60 -6.59 42.15
N LEU A 2 27.55 -5.73 43.18
CA LEU A 2 27.21 -4.29 43.05
C LEU A 2 28.13 -3.48 42.12
N ALA A 3 29.47 -3.64 42.25
CA ALA A 3 30.44 -2.92 41.42
C ALA A 3 30.32 -3.28 39.92
N ARG A 4 30.03 -4.55 39.59
CA ARG A 4 29.76 -4.98 38.21
C ARG A 4 28.49 -4.32 37.67
N ARG A 5 27.39 -4.25 38.44
CA ARG A 5 26.15 -3.56 38.00
C ARG A 5 26.34 -2.06 37.82
N LEU A 6 27.14 -1.39 38.66
CA LEU A 6 27.41 0.04 38.53
C LEU A 6 28.30 0.38 37.32
N ILE A 7 29.33 -0.44 37.06
CA ILE A 7 30.28 -0.23 35.96
C ILE A 7 29.68 -0.67 34.62
N PHE A 8 29.13 -1.89 34.55
CA PHE A 8 28.57 -2.43 33.31
C PHE A 8 27.15 -1.93 33.06
N GLY A 9 26.35 -1.57 34.07
CA GLY A 9 25.00 -1.05 33.88
C GLY A 9 24.97 0.30 33.16
N LYS A 10 25.91 1.22 33.47
CA LYS A 10 26.06 2.48 32.71
C LYS A 10 26.49 2.23 31.26
N ARG A 11 27.40 1.27 31.03
CA ARG A 11 27.85 0.89 29.69
C ARG A 11 26.73 0.20 28.89
N HIS A 12 25.95 -0.65 29.53
CA HIS A 12 24.78 -1.34 28.96
C HIS A 12 23.66 -0.35 28.61
N GLY A 13 23.36 0.60 29.50
CA GLY A 13 22.40 1.68 29.23
C GLY A 13 22.83 2.56 28.05
N LYS A 14 24.10 2.96 27.98
CA LYS A 14 24.64 3.73 26.85
C LYS A 14 24.62 2.93 25.54
N LEU A 15 24.94 1.64 25.58
CA LEU A 15 24.87 0.76 24.40
C LEU A 15 23.44 0.56 23.91
N SER A 16 22.49 0.38 24.84
CA SER A 16 21.06 0.30 24.53
C SER A 16 20.55 1.58 23.88
N GLU A 17 20.91 2.76 24.41
CA GLU A 17 20.52 4.05 23.82
C GLU A 17 21.10 4.24 22.40
N ILE A 18 22.35 3.84 22.18
CA ILE A 18 22.99 3.88 20.85
C ILE A 18 22.25 2.94 19.87
N ASN A 19 21.88 1.74 20.32
CA ASN A 19 21.15 0.78 19.51
C ASN A 19 19.75 1.30 19.15
N GLU A 20 19.01 1.87 20.11
CA GLU A 20 17.70 2.46 19.84
C GLU A 20 17.77 3.64 18.89
N ARG A 21 18.77 4.51 19.04
CA ARG A 21 19.01 5.60 18.08
C ARG A 21 19.29 5.07 16.67
N ARG A 22 20.11 4.02 16.55
CA ARG A 22 20.42 3.39 15.27
C ARG A 22 19.18 2.77 14.63
N LYS A 23 18.36 2.05 15.39
CA LYS A 23 17.08 1.48 14.93
C LYS A 23 16.15 2.59 14.43
N LYS A 24 16.02 3.70 15.18
CA LYS A 24 15.19 4.85 14.80
C LYS A 24 15.66 5.49 13.48
N ILE A 25 16.97 5.64 13.28
CA ILE A 25 17.55 6.13 12.02
C ILE A 25 17.26 5.18 10.85
N ASN A 26 17.39 3.86 11.05
CA ASN A 26 17.12 2.89 10.00
C ASN A 26 15.64 2.92 9.59
N LYS A 27 14.72 2.92 10.56
CA LYS A 27 13.28 3.05 10.30
C LYS A 27 12.93 4.36 9.59
N PHE A 28 13.61 5.46 9.92
CA PHE A 28 13.45 6.72 9.19
C PHE A 28 13.92 6.62 7.74
N LYS A 29 15.09 6.00 7.49
CA LYS A 29 15.60 5.80 6.12
C LYS A 29 14.69 4.92 5.27
N GLU A 30 14.17 3.83 5.85
CA GLU A 30 13.19 2.96 5.20
C GLU A 30 11.93 3.75 4.82
N SER A 31 11.38 4.52 5.75
CA SER A 31 10.20 5.36 5.47
C SER A 31 10.49 6.48 4.47
N ALA A 32 11.66 7.11 4.52
CA ALA A 32 12.04 8.15 3.57
C ALA A 32 12.16 7.62 2.14
N TRP A 33 12.75 6.43 1.96
CA TRP A 33 12.81 5.77 0.66
C TRP A 33 11.41 5.47 0.10
N LYS A 34 10.54 4.89 0.92
CA LYS A 34 9.15 4.60 0.54
C LYS A 34 8.36 5.86 0.24
N PHE A 35 8.54 6.93 1.03
CA PHE A 35 7.90 8.23 0.79
C PHE A 35 8.29 8.80 -0.59
N VAL A 36 9.58 8.83 -0.92
CA VAL A 36 10.05 9.32 -2.22
C VAL A 36 9.47 8.49 -3.36
N TYR A 37 9.44 7.17 -3.21
CA TYR A 37 8.80 6.28 -4.17
C TYR A 37 7.31 6.62 -4.33
N PHE A 38 6.50 6.55 -3.27
CA PHE A 38 5.04 6.74 -3.38
C PHE A 38 4.68 8.13 -3.91
N LEU A 39 5.40 9.17 -3.49
CA LEU A 39 5.19 10.52 -4.01
C LEU A 39 5.50 10.60 -5.51
N SER A 40 6.64 10.06 -5.95
CA SER A 40 6.99 10.06 -7.37
C SER A 40 6.08 9.16 -8.21
N ALA A 41 5.67 8.01 -7.69
CA ALA A 41 4.71 7.08 -8.31
C ALA A 41 3.36 7.76 -8.52
N GLU A 42 2.83 8.42 -7.50
CA GLU A 42 1.54 9.09 -7.55
C GLU A 42 1.54 10.28 -8.51
N LEU A 43 2.57 11.13 -8.43
CA LEU A 43 2.73 12.24 -9.39
C LEU A 43 2.83 11.73 -10.83
N PHE A 44 3.55 10.62 -11.04
CA PHE A 44 3.68 10.01 -12.37
C PHE A 44 2.37 9.39 -12.85
N ALA A 45 1.65 8.67 -11.98
CA ALA A 45 0.35 8.09 -12.29
C ALA A 45 -0.65 9.18 -12.66
N LEU A 46 -0.79 10.22 -11.83
CA LEU A 46 -1.68 11.37 -12.09
C LEU A 46 -1.30 12.09 -13.39
N PHE A 47 -0.02 12.35 -13.63
CA PHE A 47 0.43 12.98 -14.88
C PHE A 47 0.01 12.19 -16.12
N VAL A 48 0.02 10.85 -16.04
CA VAL A 48 -0.34 9.97 -17.15
C VAL A 48 -1.84 9.77 -17.27
N THR A 49 -2.59 9.69 -16.17
CA THR A 49 -4.01 9.29 -16.18
C THR A 49 -4.99 10.44 -16.04
N TYR A 50 -4.62 11.59 -15.46
CA TYR A 50 -5.57 12.65 -15.09
C TYR A 50 -6.44 13.15 -16.26
N ASN A 51 -5.83 13.28 -17.46
CA ASN A 51 -6.54 13.74 -18.67
C ASN A 51 -7.19 12.59 -19.47
N GLU A 52 -7.13 11.35 -18.97
CA GLU A 52 -7.71 10.21 -19.66
C GLU A 52 -9.18 10.00 -19.20
N PRO A 53 -10.09 9.64 -20.12
CA PRO A 53 -11.52 9.59 -19.82
C PRO A 53 -11.89 8.54 -18.76
N TRP A 54 -11.06 7.51 -18.60
CA TRP A 54 -11.28 6.47 -17.59
C TRP A 54 -10.87 6.87 -16.18
N PHE A 55 -10.21 8.02 -16.01
CA PHE A 55 -9.86 8.52 -14.68
C PHE A 55 -11.08 8.98 -13.88
N THR A 56 -12.17 9.37 -14.55
CA THR A 56 -13.41 9.85 -13.92
C THR A 56 -14.63 9.02 -14.25
N ASN A 57 -14.56 8.13 -15.24
CA ASN A 57 -15.68 7.28 -15.61
C ASN A 57 -15.23 5.86 -15.97
N THR A 58 -15.63 4.92 -15.14
CA THR A 58 -15.22 3.51 -15.21
C THR A 58 -15.72 2.80 -16.46
N ARG A 59 -16.76 3.31 -17.13
CA ARG A 59 -17.20 2.78 -18.43
C ARG A 59 -16.06 2.77 -19.45
N TYR A 60 -15.17 3.76 -19.38
CA TYR A 60 -14.01 3.86 -20.27
C TYR A 60 -12.84 2.93 -19.91
N PHE A 61 -12.94 2.16 -18.82
CA PHE A 61 -12.09 0.97 -18.65
C PHE A 61 -12.37 -0.04 -19.76
N TRP A 62 -13.63 -0.20 -20.14
CA TRP A 62 -14.09 -1.25 -21.06
C TRP A 62 -14.27 -0.75 -22.49
N VAL A 63 -14.67 0.52 -22.64
CA VAL A 63 -14.92 1.15 -23.94
C VAL A 63 -13.87 2.23 -24.23
N GLY A 64 -13.26 2.18 -25.40
CA GLY A 64 -12.34 3.21 -25.90
C GLY A 64 -12.93 4.05 -27.02
N PRO A 65 -12.19 5.06 -27.52
CA PRO A 65 -12.56 5.80 -28.72
C PRO A 65 -12.68 4.86 -29.93
N GLY A 66 -13.66 5.13 -30.80
CA GLY A 66 -13.96 4.30 -31.98
C GLY A 66 -14.57 2.95 -31.59
N GLU A 67 -14.10 1.87 -32.21
CA GLU A 67 -14.57 0.50 -31.96
C GLU A 67 -13.73 -0.27 -30.91
N GLN A 68 -12.89 0.42 -30.13
CA GLN A 68 -12.07 -0.25 -29.12
C GLN A 68 -12.93 -0.75 -27.96
N LEU A 69 -13.08 -2.07 -27.87
CA LEU A 69 -13.65 -2.75 -26.72
C LEU A 69 -12.56 -3.57 -26.04
N TRP A 70 -12.62 -3.69 -24.71
CA TRP A 70 -11.83 -4.70 -24.02
C TRP A 70 -12.22 -6.11 -24.55
N PRO A 71 -11.27 -7.00 -24.87
CA PRO A 71 -9.83 -6.93 -24.57
C PRO A 71 -8.95 -6.27 -25.64
N ASP A 72 -9.47 -5.85 -26.79
CA ASP A 72 -8.69 -5.34 -27.95
C ASP A 72 -8.20 -3.89 -27.82
N GLN A 73 -8.13 -3.38 -26.59
CA GLN A 73 -7.69 -2.01 -26.32
C GLN A 73 -6.16 -1.88 -26.46
N LYS A 74 -5.73 -0.79 -27.11
CA LYS A 74 -4.32 -0.44 -27.22
C LYS A 74 -3.84 0.27 -25.95
N MET A 75 -2.71 -0.16 -25.42
CA MET A 75 -2.05 0.47 -24.27
C MET A 75 -1.04 1.52 -24.73
N LYS A 76 -1.24 2.77 -24.30
CA LYS A 76 -0.34 3.90 -24.55
C LYS A 76 1.03 3.66 -23.89
N LEU A 77 2.11 4.13 -24.51
CA LEU A 77 3.48 3.95 -23.99
C LEU A 77 3.66 4.51 -22.58
N LYS A 78 3.08 5.69 -22.31
CA LYS A 78 3.10 6.33 -20.98
C LYS A 78 2.50 5.43 -19.89
N LEU A 79 1.42 4.71 -20.22
CA LEU A 79 0.76 3.79 -19.30
C LEU A 79 1.61 2.54 -19.04
N LYS A 80 2.33 2.04 -20.06
CA LYS A 80 3.32 0.96 -19.87
C LYS A 80 4.41 1.39 -18.90
N ALA A 81 4.89 2.62 -19.00
CA ALA A 81 5.93 3.13 -18.12
C ALA A 81 5.46 3.18 -16.65
N VAL A 82 4.22 3.62 -16.38
CA VAL A 82 3.61 3.55 -15.04
C VAL A 82 3.59 2.12 -14.51
N TYR A 83 3.18 1.15 -15.36
CA TYR A 83 3.18 -0.27 -14.99
C TYR A 83 4.55 -0.82 -14.68
N MET A 84 5.57 -0.50 -15.50
CA MET A 84 6.94 -0.96 -15.26
C MET A 84 7.52 -0.34 -13.99
N PHE A 85 7.23 0.93 -13.73
CA PHE A 85 7.65 1.62 -12.51
C PHE A 85 7.05 0.96 -11.26
N ALA A 86 5.73 0.72 -11.27
CA ALA A 86 5.04 0.03 -10.18
C ALA A 86 5.54 -1.41 -10.01
N ALA A 87 5.62 -2.19 -11.09
CA ALA A 87 6.09 -3.58 -11.04
C ALA A 87 7.50 -3.68 -10.43
N GLY A 88 8.41 -2.80 -10.85
CA GLY A 88 9.77 -2.75 -10.32
C GLY A 88 9.80 -2.54 -8.81
N PHE A 89 9.00 -1.60 -8.29
CA PHE A 89 8.91 -1.37 -6.86
C PHE A 89 8.27 -2.52 -6.11
N TYR A 90 7.15 -3.07 -6.56
CA TYR A 90 6.49 -4.16 -5.83
C TYR A 90 7.36 -5.43 -5.80
N ILE A 91 8.13 -5.71 -6.86
CA ILE A 91 9.14 -6.78 -6.85
C ILE A 91 10.27 -6.45 -5.87
N TYR A 92 10.84 -5.25 -5.94
CA TYR A 92 11.85 -4.78 -4.98
C TYR A 92 11.36 -4.92 -3.54
N SER A 93 10.12 -4.53 -3.26
CA SER A 93 9.52 -4.56 -1.93
C SER A 93 9.33 -5.98 -1.39
N ILE A 94 9.10 -6.99 -2.24
CA ILE A 94 9.14 -8.40 -1.81
C ILE A 94 10.55 -8.76 -1.30
N PHE A 95 11.60 -8.42 -2.06
CA PHE A 95 12.97 -8.66 -1.61
C PHE A 95 13.31 -7.86 -0.36
N ALA A 96 12.88 -6.60 -0.28
CA ALA A 96 13.06 -5.75 0.89
C ALA A 96 12.40 -6.36 2.13
N LEU A 97 11.15 -6.81 2.03
CA LEU A 97 10.45 -7.46 3.13
C LEU A 97 11.12 -8.76 3.59
N LEU A 98 11.64 -9.56 2.66
CA LEU A 98 12.29 -10.84 2.98
C LEU A 98 13.66 -10.67 3.65
N PHE A 99 14.44 -9.65 3.26
CA PHE A 99 15.86 -9.57 3.62
C PHE A 99 16.29 -8.31 4.38
N TRP A 100 15.58 -7.19 4.26
CA TRP A 100 16.03 -5.89 4.76
C TRP A 100 15.08 -5.22 5.75
N GLU A 101 13.77 -5.30 5.53
CA GLU A 101 12.78 -4.59 6.34
C GLU A 101 12.58 -5.28 7.69
N THR A 102 12.35 -4.46 8.72
CA THR A 102 12.06 -4.97 10.06
C THR A 102 10.78 -5.80 10.04
N ARG A 103 10.88 -7.08 10.43
CA ARG A 103 9.73 -7.99 10.53
C ARG A 103 8.75 -7.51 11.60
N ARG A 104 7.46 -7.57 11.27
CA ARG A 104 6.34 -7.17 12.14
C ARG A 104 5.29 -8.28 12.19
N LYS A 105 4.33 -8.18 13.11
CA LYS A 105 3.25 -9.19 13.27
C LYS A 105 2.41 -9.43 12.01
N ASP A 106 2.29 -8.43 11.14
CA ASP A 106 1.56 -8.50 9.88
C ASP A 106 2.43 -8.91 8.67
N PHE A 107 3.65 -9.40 8.90
CA PHE A 107 4.59 -9.79 7.84
C PHE A 107 3.97 -10.72 6.78
N GLY A 108 3.27 -11.77 7.22
CA GLY A 108 2.64 -12.73 6.30
C GLY A 108 1.59 -12.06 5.40
N VAL A 109 0.74 -11.22 5.98
CA VAL A 109 -0.28 -10.46 5.24
C VAL A 109 0.38 -9.49 4.25
N SER A 110 1.47 -8.83 4.67
CA SER A 110 2.22 -7.91 3.81
C SER A 110 2.86 -8.61 2.61
N ILE A 111 3.50 -9.77 2.80
CA ILE A 111 4.05 -10.57 1.70
C ILE A 111 2.96 -11.07 0.76
N CYS A 112 1.87 -11.62 1.29
CA CYS A 112 0.73 -12.07 0.47
C CYS A 112 0.15 -10.93 -0.38
N HIS A 113 0.03 -9.73 0.20
CA HIS A 113 -0.38 -8.55 -0.53
C HIS A 113 0.58 -8.20 -1.67
N HIS A 114 1.88 -8.12 -1.41
CA HIS A 114 2.85 -7.76 -2.44
C HIS A 114 2.87 -8.77 -3.60
N VAL A 115 2.80 -10.07 -3.27
CA VAL A 115 2.68 -11.11 -4.29
C VAL A 115 1.38 -10.95 -5.08
N ALA A 116 0.24 -10.75 -4.41
CA ALA A 116 -1.04 -10.52 -5.08
C ALA A 116 -0.99 -9.29 -6.00
N THR A 117 -0.37 -8.19 -5.56
CA THR A 117 -0.21 -6.97 -6.35
C THR A 117 0.68 -7.18 -7.57
N VAL A 118 1.82 -7.88 -7.45
CA VAL A 118 2.66 -8.22 -8.62
C VAL A 118 1.88 -9.08 -9.61
N VAL A 119 1.15 -10.09 -9.14
CA VAL A 119 0.32 -10.94 -9.99
C VAL A 119 -0.78 -10.13 -10.67
N LEU A 120 -1.44 -9.21 -9.96
CA LEU A 120 -2.43 -8.29 -10.53
C LEU A 120 -1.84 -7.37 -11.59
N ILE A 121 -0.65 -6.80 -11.38
CA ILE A 121 0.02 -5.95 -12.36
C ILE A 121 0.32 -6.75 -13.64
N VAL A 122 0.87 -7.96 -13.50
CA VAL A 122 1.21 -8.84 -14.62
C VAL A 122 -0.04 -9.26 -15.40
N ILE A 123 -1.05 -9.79 -14.72
CA ILE A 123 -2.30 -10.22 -15.36
C ILE A 123 -3.01 -9.01 -15.99
N SER A 124 -3.06 -7.86 -15.31
CA SER A 124 -3.64 -6.65 -15.87
C SER A 124 -2.94 -6.21 -17.16
N TYR A 125 -1.61 -6.32 -17.19
CA TYR A 125 -0.81 -5.99 -18.38
C TYR A 125 -1.11 -6.94 -19.55
N ILE A 126 -1.12 -8.25 -19.30
CA ILE A 126 -1.35 -9.29 -20.33
C ILE A 126 -2.80 -9.22 -20.84
N CYS A 127 -3.76 -9.09 -19.93
CA CYS A 127 -5.20 -9.07 -20.24
C CYS A 127 -5.73 -7.68 -20.64
N ARG A 128 -4.86 -6.70 -20.90
CA ARG A 128 -5.26 -5.34 -21.35
C ARG A 128 -6.20 -4.61 -20.38
N LEU A 129 -6.11 -4.90 -19.07
CA LEU A 129 -6.87 -4.21 -18.02
C LEU A 129 -6.15 -2.93 -17.53
N SER A 130 -5.22 -2.41 -18.33
CA SER A 130 -4.27 -1.39 -17.92
C SER A 130 -4.92 -0.09 -17.44
N ARG A 131 -6.08 0.26 -18.02
CA ARG A 131 -6.87 1.46 -17.66
C ARG A 131 -7.44 1.37 -16.24
N ALA A 132 -8.06 0.23 -15.90
CA ALA A 132 -8.56 -0.01 -14.55
C ALA A 132 -7.39 -0.11 -13.56
N GLY A 133 -6.36 -0.88 -13.91
CA GLY A 133 -5.23 -1.07 -13.01
C GLY A 133 -4.39 0.20 -12.77
N SER A 134 -4.36 1.17 -13.70
CA SER A 134 -3.69 2.45 -13.41
C SER A 134 -4.43 3.28 -12.38
N VAL A 135 -5.77 3.25 -12.38
CA VAL A 135 -6.56 3.90 -11.33
C VAL A 135 -6.41 3.15 -10.01
N ILE A 136 -6.37 1.81 -10.05
CA ILE A 136 -6.07 0.99 -8.85
C ILE A 136 -4.72 1.40 -8.26
N LEU A 137 -3.65 1.47 -9.05
CA LEU A 137 -2.33 1.87 -8.56
C LEU A 137 -2.37 3.25 -7.89
N ALA A 138 -2.96 4.26 -8.55
CA ALA A 138 -3.05 5.62 -8.01
C ALA A 138 -3.80 5.68 -6.67
N ILE A 139 -5.01 5.11 -6.59
CA ILE A 139 -5.80 5.20 -5.36
C ILE A 139 -5.16 4.43 -4.19
N HIS A 140 -4.34 3.40 -4.46
CA HIS A 140 -3.65 2.67 -3.41
C HIS A 140 -2.41 3.43 -2.94
N ASP A 141 -1.53 3.84 -3.86
CA ASP A 141 -0.25 4.47 -3.52
C ASP A 141 -0.43 5.85 -2.86
N ALA A 142 -1.49 6.60 -3.21
CA ALA A 142 -1.75 7.94 -2.67
C ALA A 142 -1.83 7.99 -1.13
N SER A 143 -2.49 7.03 -0.49
CA SER A 143 -2.60 7.02 0.98
C SER A 143 -1.27 6.71 1.67
N ASP A 144 -0.37 5.97 1.02
CA ASP A 144 0.90 5.56 1.63
C ASP A 144 1.91 6.72 1.71
N ILE A 145 1.73 7.77 0.91
CA ILE A 145 2.48 9.03 1.03
C ILE A 145 2.30 9.60 2.45
N PHE A 146 1.06 9.67 2.93
CA PHE A 146 0.75 10.21 4.26
C PHE A 146 1.21 9.27 5.38
N LEU A 147 1.15 7.95 5.16
CA LEU A 147 1.66 6.95 6.10
C LEU A 147 3.16 7.12 6.34
N GLU A 148 3.94 7.18 5.27
CA GLU A 148 5.40 7.29 5.37
C GLU A 148 5.82 8.68 5.88
N MET A 149 5.11 9.75 5.50
CA MET A 149 5.28 11.08 6.08
C MET A 149 5.05 11.08 7.60
N GLY A 150 3.98 10.44 8.08
CA GLY A 150 3.68 10.32 9.51
C GLY A 150 4.74 9.54 10.28
N LYS A 151 5.25 8.43 9.71
CA LYS A 151 6.36 7.67 10.30
C LYS A 151 7.64 8.51 10.38
N MET A 152 8.01 9.20 9.31
CA MET A 152 9.16 10.10 9.29
C MET A 152 9.03 11.19 10.35
N ALA A 153 7.88 11.85 10.45
CA ALA A 153 7.61 12.87 11.45
C ALA A 153 7.75 12.32 12.88
N LYS A 154 7.20 11.13 13.15
CA LYS A 154 7.34 10.43 14.43
C LYS A 154 8.80 10.12 14.76
N TYR A 155 9.58 9.62 13.80
CA TYR A 155 10.99 9.34 14.00
C TYR A 155 11.87 10.62 14.08
N SER A 156 11.38 11.76 13.61
CA SER A 156 12.05 13.05 13.82
C SER A 156 11.59 13.76 15.11
N SER A 157 10.73 13.12 15.92
CA SER A 157 10.10 13.73 17.10
C SER A 157 9.28 15.00 16.78
N CYS A 158 8.76 15.11 15.56
CA CYS A 158 7.88 16.20 15.12
C CYS A 158 6.42 15.76 15.33
N GLU A 159 5.90 15.91 16.55
CA GLU A 159 4.61 15.34 16.96
C GLU A 159 3.43 15.92 16.20
N TRP A 160 3.36 17.25 16.05
CA TRP A 160 2.24 17.89 15.37
C TRP A 160 2.10 17.38 13.92
N LEU A 161 3.21 17.22 13.21
CA LEU A 161 3.21 16.72 11.84
C LEU A 161 2.84 15.23 11.79
N ALA A 162 3.29 14.44 12.76
CA ALA A 162 2.91 13.03 12.88
C ALA A 162 1.40 12.87 13.10
N VAL A 163 0.79 13.72 13.94
CA VAL A 163 -0.65 13.75 14.19
C VAL A 163 -1.42 14.12 12.93
N VAL A 164 -1.07 15.23 12.28
CA VAL A 164 -1.74 15.69 11.07
C VAL A 164 -1.62 14.66 9.95
N ALA A 165 -0.40 14.16 9.69
CA ALA A 165 -0.17 13.15 8.66
C ALA A 165 -0.94 11.84 8.95
N PHE A 166 -1.02 11.41 10.21
CA PHE A 166 -1.80 10.23 10.58
C PHE A 166 -3.30 10.43 10.36
N LEU A 167 -3.87 11.59 10.71
CA LEU A 167 -5.29 11.87 10.46
C LEU A 167 -5.61 11.92 8.97
N VAL A 168 -4.75 12.55 8.16
CA VAL A 168 -4.90 12.57 6.69
C VAL A 168 -4.73 11.17 6.10
N PHE A 169 -3.83 10.36 6.65
CA PHE A 169 -3.69 8.94 6.29
C PHE A 169 -4.97 8.15 6.59
N VAL A 170 -5.58 8.31 7.76
CA VAL A 170 -6.85 7.66 8.12
C VAL A 170 -7.96 8.07 7.15
N ALA A 171 -8.12 9.38 6.90
CA ALA A 171 -9.15 9.89 6.00
C ALA A 171 -8.98 9.38 4.56
N SER A 172 -7.75 9.43 4.03
CA SER A 172 -7.43 8.92 2.70
C SER A 172 -7.59 7.40 2.60
N TRP A 173 -7.25 6.63 3.63
CA TRP A 173 -7.45 5.18 3.65
C TRP A 173 -8.93 4.82 3.48
N ILE A 174 -9.81 5.46 4.26
CA ILE A 174 -11.27 5.22 4.17
C ILE A 174 -11.76 5.60 2.78
N LEU A 175 -11.46 6.81 2.33
CA LEU A 175 -11.96 7.32 1.06
C LEU A 175 -11.48 6.46 -0.13
N LEU A 176 -10.18 6.22 -0.23
CA LEU A 176 -9.59 5.60 -1.40
C LEU A 176 -9.75 4.07 -1.40
N ARG A 177 -9.46 3.41 -0.28
CA ARG A 177 -9.39 1.93 -0.20
C ARG A 177 -10.70 1.28 0.26
N LEU A 178 -11.53 1.97 1.06
CA LEU A 178 -12.79 1.40 1.58
C LEU A 178 -14.04 1.95 0.90
N ILE A 179 -13.96 3.09 0.22
CA ILE A 179 -15.09 3.67 -0.52
C ILE A 179 -14.85 3.57 -2.04
N ILE A 180 -13.88 4.30 -2.57
CA ILE A 180 -13.66 4.39 -4.02
C ILE A 180 -13.30 3.01 -4.59
N PHE A 181 -12.36 2.29 -3.99
CA PHE A 181 -11.95 0.98 -4.49
C PHE A 181 -13.12 -0.04 -4.63
N PRO A 182 -13.89 -0.38 -3.58
CA PRO A 182 -14.96 -1.36 -3.72
C PRO A 182 -16.19 -0.85 -4.51
N PHE A 183 -16.66 0.37 -4.27
CA PHE A 183 -17.92 0.82 -4.85
C PHE A 183 -17.77 1.32 -6.29
N TRP A 184 -16.57 1.73 -6.68
CA TRP A 184 -16.30 2.24 -8.03
C TRP A 184 -15.53 1.23 -8.87
N ILE A 185 -14.35 0.81 -8.42
CA ILE A 185 -13.47 -0.04 -9.22
C ILE A 185 -13.98 -1.48 -9.23
N LEU A 186 -14.16 -2.08 -8.05
CA LEU A 186 -14.57 -3.48 -7.94
C LEU A 186 -15.96 -3.71 -8.55
N ARG A 187 -16.88 -2.77 -8.36
CA ARG A 187 -18.19 -2.76 -9.05
C ARG A 187 -18.01 -2.75 -10.56
N SER A 188 -17.09 -1.95 -11.09
CA SER A 188 -16.85 -1.87 -12.53
C SER A 188 -16.25 -3.17 -13.08
N THR A 189 -15.19 -3.68 -12.44
CA THR A 189 -14.48 -4.90 -12.87
C THR A 189 -15.29 -6.17 -12.66
N SER A 190 -16.27 -6.16 -11.76
CA SER A 190 -17.15 -7.31 -11.51
C SER A 190 -18.44 -7.23 -12.33
N TYR A 191 -19.18 -6.13 -12.23
CA TYR A 191 -20.53 -6.02 -12.78
C TYR A 191 -20.58 -5.28 -14.13
N GLU A 192 -19.96 -4.10 -14.22
CA GLU A 192 -20.05 -3.25 -15.42
C GLU A 192 -19.47 -3.97 -16.65
N VAL A 193 -18.29 -4.59 -16.51
CA VAL A 193 -17.68 -5.37 -17.59
C VAL A 193 -18.58 -6.51 -18.06
N ALA A 194 -19.26 -7.21 -17.14
CA ALA A 194 -20.13 -8.32 -17.47
C ALA A 194 -21.33 -7.83 -18.29
N THR A 195 -21.94 -6.71 -17.89
CA THR A 195 -23.07 -6.13 -18.61
C THR A 195 -22.72 -5.58 -19.99
N ILE A 196 -21.50 -5.06 -20.18
CA ILE A 196 -21.04 -4.52 -21.46
C ILE A 196 -20.71 -5.67 -22.43
N LEU A 197 -20.06 -6.73 -21.96
CA LEU A 197 -19.65 -7.87 -22.78
C LEU A 197 -20.77 -8.86 -23.08
N ASP A 198 -21.78 -8.97 -22.20
CA ASP A 198 -22.94 -9.84 -22.43
C ASP A 198 -23.78 -9.35 -23.62
N LYS A 199 -23.97 -8.02 -23.72
CA LYS A 199 -24.67 -7.37 -24.84
C LYS A 199 -24.03 -7.61 -26.21
N GLN A 200 -22.75 -8.00 -26.26
CA GLN A 200 -22.00 -8.19 -27.51
C GLN A 200 -21.71 -9.66 -27.87
N ASN A 201 -22.37 -10.63 -27.20
CA ASN A 201 -22.35 -12.06 -27.55
C ASN A 201 -20.95 -12.75 -27.56
N ASN A 202 -19.91 -12.11 -27.00
CA ASN A 202 -18.53 -12.60 -26.98
C ASN A 202 -18.27 -13.68 -25.89
N LYS A 203 -18.73 -14.92 -26.13
CA LYS A 203 -18.67 -16.04 -25.17
C LYS A 203 -17.28 -16.55 -24.77
N ILE A 204 -16.24 -16.28 -25.55
CA ILE A 204 -15.02 -17.10 -25.54
C ILE A 204 -13.92 -16.57 -24.59
N TYR A 205 -13.86 -15.26 -24.30
CA TYR A 205 -12.81 -14.68 -23.43
C TYR A 205 -13.16 -14.69 -21.92
N ARG A 206 -14.22 -15.39 -21.51
CA ARG A 206 -15.04 -15.03 -20.34
C ARG A 206 -14.69 -15.64 -18.96
N THR A 207 -13.89 -16.71 -18.81
CA THR A 207 -14.06 -17.51 -17.58
C THR A 207 -12.85 -17.66 -16.65
N SER A 208 -11.59 -17.55 -17.08
CA SER A 208 -10.47 -17.71 -16.13
C SER A 208 -9.92 -16.37 -15.67
N TYR A 209 -9.50 -15.52 -16.61
CA TYR A 209 -8.83 -14.25 -16.28
C TYR A 209 -9.74 -13.25 -15.55
N TYR A 210 -11.01 -13.17 -15.93
CA TYR A 210 -11.99 -12.31 -15.24
C TYR A 210 -12.16 -12.71 -13.77
N TYR A 211 -12.35 -14.00 -13.49
CA TYR A 211 -12.53 -14.48 -12.12
C TYR A 211 -11.24 -14.36 -11.34
N LEU A 212 -10.10 -14.73 -11.92
CA LEU A 212 -8.79 -14.58 -11.29
C LEU A 212 -8.50 -13.12 -10.90
N PHE A 213 -8.72 -12.18 -11.82
CA PHE A 213 -8.51 -10.76 -11.56
C PHE A 213 -9.42 -10.24 -10.45
N ASN A 214 -10.73 -10.51 -10.51
CA ASN A 214 -11.67 -10.06 -9.48
C ASN A 214 -11.45 -10.75 -8.13
N THR A 215 -11.09 -12.03 -8.09
CA THR A 215 -10.72 -12.73 -6.85
C THR A 215 -9.49 -12.09 -6.20
N LEU A 216 -8.47 -11.71 -6.98
CA LEU A 216 -7.31 -11.01 -6.46
C LEU A 216 -7.66 -9.60 -5.95
N LEU A 217 -8.52 -8.85 -6.65
CA LEU A 217 -9.02 -7.54 -6.17
C LEU A 217 -9.87 -7.66 -4.90
N LEU A 218 -10.70 -8.70 -4.79
CA LEU A 218 -11.43 -9.01 -3.56
C LEU A 218 -10.49 -9.37 -2.41
N SER A 219 -9.44 -10.15 -2.69
CA SER A 219 -8.39 -10.48 -1.71
C SER A 219 -7.68 -9.22 -1.21
N LEU A 220 -7.37 -8.27 -2.11
CA LEU A 220 -6.87 -6.95 -1.76
C LEU A 220 -7.81 -6.21 -0.81
N LEU A 221 -9.12 -6.19 -1.10
CA LEU A 221 -10.10 -5.55 -0.22
C LEU A 221 -10.10 -6.18 1.18
N VAL A 222 -10.00 -7.51 1.28
CA VAL A 222 -9.89 -8.21 2.58
C VAL A 222 -8.65 -7.75 3.34
N PHE A 223 -7.50 -7.61 2.68
CA PHE A 223 -6.30 -7.05 3.31
C PHE A 223 -6.50 -5.60 3.76
N HIS A 224 -7.17 -4.76 2.96
CA HIS A 224 -7.47 -3.39 3.36
C HIS A 224 -8.39 -3.30 4.58
N ILE A 225 -9.37 -4.19 4.69
CA ILE A 225 -10.24 -4.30 5.87
C ILE A 225 -9.42 -4.76 7.08
N TYR A 226 -8.53 -5.74 6.92
CA TYR A 226 -7.64 -6.18 7.99
C TYR A 226 -6.78 -5.02 8.54
N TRP A 227 -6.11 -4.27 7.66
CA TRP A 227 -5.30 -3.13 8.10
C TRP A 227 -6.15 -1.98 8.63
N TRP A 228 -7.35 -1.76 8.09
CA TRP A 228 -8.29 -0.79 8.65
C TRP A 228 -8.58 -1.06 10.13
N VAL A 229 -8.78 -2.33 10.52
CA VAL A 229 -8.97 -2.69 11.93
C VAL A 229 -7.76 -2.29 12.78
N LEU A 230 -6.53 -2.45 12.27
CA LEU A 230 -5.31 -2.06 12.98
C LEU A 230 -5.16 -0.53 13.07
N ILE A 231 -5.44 0.17 11.98
CA ILE A 231 -5.41 1.64 11.91
C ILE A 231 -6.45 2.23 12.87
N TYR A 232 -7.66 1.68 12.88
CA TYR A 232 -8.72 2.10 13.79
C TYR A 232 -8.32 1.89 15.26
N ARG A 233 -7.69 0.76 15.60
CA ARG A 233 -7.13 0.54 16.96
C ARG A 233 -6.09 1.59 17.32
N MET A 234 -5.22 1.97 16.38
CA MET A 234 -4.25 3.06 16.61
C MET A 234 -4.93 4.41 16.79
N LEU A 235 -5.97 4.71 16.00
CA LEU A 235 -6.74 5.95 16.11
C LEU A 235 -7.43 6.07 17.47
N VAL A 236 -8.08 5.00 17.95
CA VAL A 236 -8.70 4.98 19.28
C VAL A 236 -7.68 5.21 20.37
N LYS A 237 -6.49 4.58 20.28
CA LYS A 237 -5.39 4.82 21.23
C LYS A 237 -4.95 6.28 21.23
N GLN A 238 -4.79 6.89 20.06
CA GLN A 238 -4.38 8.29 19.92
C GLN A 238 -5.40 9.25 20.56
N ILE A 239 -6.69 9.00 20.37
CA ILE A 239 -7.76 9.80 20.99
C ILE A 239 -7.68 9.68 22.51
N HIS A 240 -7.42 8.48 23.03
CA HIS A 240 -7.33 8.23 24.47
C HIS A 240 -6.04 8.79 25.11
N SER A 241 -4.97 9.01 24.32
CA SER A 241 -3.70 9.60 24.75
C SER A 241 -3.58 11.09 24.45
N SER A 242 -4.71 11.80 24.44
CA SER A 242 -4.77 13.26 24.21
C SER A 242 -4.09 13.72 22.91
N GLY A 243 -4.21 12.93 21.84
CA GLY A 243 -3.70 13.27 20.51
C GLY A 243 -2.30 12.74 20.18
N HIS A 244 -1.55 12.17 21.13
CA HIS A 244 -0.21 11.64 20.86
C HIS A 244 -0.24 10.37 20.01
N VAL A 245 0.59 10.30 18.96
CA VAL A 245 0.72 9.10 18.12
C VAL A 245 1.53 8.02 18.85
N GLY A 246 0.81 7.13 19.54
CA GLY A 246 1.39 6.01 20.29
C GLY A 246 2.15 5.00 19.42
N GLU A 247 2.74 3.98 20.06
CA GLU A 247 3.46 2.91 19.36
C GLU A 247 2.59 2.15 18.36
N ASP A 248 3.20 1.77 17.23
CA ASP A 248 2.51 1.00 16.19
C ASP A 248 2.23 -0.40 16.72
N VAL A 249 0.93 -0.77 16.74
CA VAL A 249 0.40 -2.01 17.33
C VAL A 249 0.94 -3.30 16.71
N ARG A 250 1.64 -3.18 15.58
CA ARG A 250 2.27 -4.29 14.85
C ARG A 250 3.74 -4.47 15.18
N SER A 251 4.34 -3.47 15.85
CA SER A 251 5.73 -3.55 16.31
C SER A 251 5.76 -4.53 17.47
N ASP A 252 6.58 -5.56 17.37
CA ASP A 252 6.86 -6.40 18.54
C ASP A 252 7.60 -5.56 19.58
N SER A 253 7.20 -5.72 20.85
CA SER A 253 8.02 -5.40 22.01
C SER A 253 9.20 -6.38 22.03
N GLU A 254 10.13 -6.23 21.09
CA GLU A 254 11.35 -7.06 21.03
C GLU A 254 12.30 -6.65 22.17
N GLY A 255 11.96 -7.07 23.39
CA GLY A 255 12.75 -6.76 24.58
C GLY A 255 12.41 -7.55 25.85
N GLU A 256 11.66 -8.66 25.81
CA GLU A 256 11.33 -9.43 27.03
C GLU A 256 11.95 -10.83 27.15
N ASN A 257 12.84 -11.26 26.23
CA ASN A 257 13.44 -12.61 26.30
C ASN A 257 14.98 -12.65 26.31
N ASP A 258 15.64 -11.75 27.07
CA ASP A 258 17.10 -11.84 27.33
C ASP A 258 17.41 -11.90 28.85
N HIS A 259 16.48 -12.41 29.67
CA HIS A 259 16.66 -12.56 31.12
C HIS A 259 16.28 -13.95 31.65
N GLU A 260 16.72 -15.01 30.97
CA GLU A 260 16.93 -16.33 31.60
C GLU A 260 18.22 -16.91 31.04
N ASP A 261 19.34 -16.64 31.74
CA ASP A 261 20.53 -17.48 31.93
C ASP A 261 21.62 -16.74 32.76
#